data_AF-A0A0F5IX17-F1
#
_entry.id   AF-A0A0F5IX17-F1
#
_cell.length_a   1.000
_cell.length_b   1.000
_cell.length_c   1.000
_cell.angle_alpha   90.00
_cell.angle_beta   90.00
_cell.angle_gamma   90.00
#
_symmetry.space_group_name_H-M   'P 1'
#
loop_
_entity.id
_entity.type
_entity.pdbx_description
1 polymer ?
#
loop_
_entity_poly.entity_id
_entity_poly.type
_entity_poly.pdbx_seq_one_letter_code
_entity_poly.pdbx_strand_id
1 'polypeptide(L)'
;MKNLLLISLLLFSATTIGACSENNDISFPDTEQPESSDLPSGNSKTLVAYFSATGTTQAIAERITELTGADIYRINAADPYATNPYDDTERIQNEAYNDLRPGVANLPDKEAIAQYDTIFVGSPCWWHQPAMVVCTFLENYDLGNKVIIPFFTYGATTYLNESMQKIYKVTPEAIHIPATLPEDLDPENIREPQNDDAGIDMPNGPGDVEAWLLRIKQSQ
;
A
#
# COMPACT_ATOMS: atom_id res chain seq x y z
N MET A 1 -57.85 46.35 38.01
CA MET A 1 -57.26 47.51 38.72
C MET A 1 -55.74 47.30 38.67
N LYS A 2 -55.01 48.03 37.80
CA LYS A 2 -54.18 49.21 38.15
C LYS A 2 -53.17 48.85 39.25
N ASN A 3 -51.83 48.89 39.15
CA ASN A 3 -50.85 49.67 38.40
C ASN A 3 -49.47 48.95 38.58
N LEU A 4 -48.58 48.83 37.59
CA LEU A 4 -47.51 49.75 37.15
C LEU A 4 -46.27 49.87 38.06
N LEU A 5 -45.13 49.42 37.50
CA LEU A 5 -43.71 49.85 37.59
C LEU A 5 -43.03 50.10 38.96
N LEU A 6 -41.88 49.45 39.20
CA LEU A 6 -40.60 50.17 39.24
C LEU A 6 -39.39 49.24 38.99
N ILE A 7 -38.48 49.75 38.17
CA ILE A 7 -37.21 49.17 37.72
C ILE A 7 -36.17 49.27 38.84
N SER A 8 -35.41 48.20 39.10
CA SER A 8 -34.08 48.32 39.70
C SER A 8 -33.10 47.45 38.91
N LEU A 9 -32.20 48.17 38.23
CA LEU A 9 -31.13 47.70 37.39
C LEU A 9 -29.97 47.27 38.30
N LEU A 10 -29.66 45.98 38.36
CA LEU A 10 -28.45 45.46 38.99
C LEU A 10 -27.66 44.66 37.95
N LEU A 11 -26.63 45.31 37.42
CA LEU A 11 -25.61 44.71 36.58
C LEU A 11 -24.81 43.68 37.40
N PHE A 12 -24.90 42.42 37.02
CA PHE A 12 -23.94 41.39 37.43
C PHE A 12 -23.16 40.95 36.20
N SER A 13 -21.93 41.44 36.10
CA SER A 13 -20.91 41.01 35.15
C SER A 13 -20.47 39.59 35.49
N ALA A 14 -20.89 38.61 34.70
CA ALA A 14 -20.35 37.26 34.73
C ALA A 14 -19.17 37.17 33.76
N THR A 15 -17.97 37.03 34.32
CA THR A 15 -16.74 36.69 33.61
C THR A 15 -16.82 35.26 33.09
N THR A 16 -16.90 35.09 31.77
CA THR A 16 -16.75 33.78 31.13
C THR A 16 -15.28 33.38 31.16
N ILE A 17 -14.95 32.39 31.99
CA ILE A 17 -13.68 31.68 31.95
C ILE A 17 -13.64 30.93 30.61
N GLY A 18 -12.68 31.29 29.76
CA GLY A 18 -12.35 30.52 28.56
C GLY A 18 -11.80 29.16 28.97
N ALA A 19 -12.53 28.10 28.65
CA ALA A 19 -12.01 26.75 28.57
C ALA A 19 -12.01 26.36 27.09
N CYS A 20 -10.86 26.54 26.44
CA CYS A 20 -10.59 25.89 25.17
C CYS A 20 -10.37 24.40 25.47
N SER A 21 -11.37 23.58 25.17
CA SER A 21 -11.16 22.14 24.99
C SER A 21 -10.89 21.95 23.49
N GLU A 22 -9.64 21.72 23.12
CA GLU A 22 -9.25 21.25 21.79
C GLU A 22 -9.82 19.84 21.60
N ASN A 23 -10.98 19.76 20.97
CA ASN A 23 -11.39 18.53 20.30
C ASN A 23 -10.61 18.50 18.98
N ASN A 24 -9.50 17.75 18.96
CA ASN A 24 -8.86 17.32 17.72
C ASN A 24 -9.75 16.27 17.05
N ASP A 25 -10.85 16.73 16.46
CA ASP A 25 -11.51 16.00 15.38
C ASP A 25 -10.62 16.15 14.15
N ILE A 26 -9.68 15.21 13.99
CA ILE A 26 -9.01 15.01 12.70
C ILE A 26 -10.08 14.44 11.76
N SER A 27 -10.81 15.33 11.10
CA SER A 27 -11.53 15.00 9.89
C SER A 27 -10.50 14.73 8.80
N PHE A 28 -10.32 13.46 8.46
CA PHE A 28 -9.65 13.11 7.21
C PHE A 28 -10.52 13.66 6.08
N PRO A 29 -10.01 14.56 5.22
CA PRO A 29 -10.76 14.95 4.05
C PRO A 29 -10.98 13.69 3.19
N ASP A 30 -12.22 13.45 2.80
CA ASP A 30 -12.55 12.53 1.70
C ASP A 30 -11.69 12.96 0.52
N THR A 31 -10.61 12.21 0.29
CA THR A 31 -9.74 12.46 -0.84
C THR A 31 -10.49 11.88 -2.03
N GLU A 32 -11.11 12.76 -2.82
CA GLU A 32 -11.60 12.39 -4.14
C GLU A 32 -10.46 11.69 -4.88
N GLN A 33 -10.65 10.39 -5.07
CA GLN A 33 -9.73 9.50 -5.75
C GLN A 33 -9.58 9.99 -7.19
N PRO A 34 -8.40 10.46 -7.63
CA PRO A 34 -8.24 10.84 -9.02
C PRO A 34 -8.38 9.58 -9.86
N GLU A 35 -9.35 9.58 -10.79
CA GLU A 35 -9.38 8.66 -11.91
C GLU A 35 -8.18 8.97 -12.81
N SER A 36 -7.01 8.41 -12.47
CA SER A 36 -5.91 8.30 -13.41
C SER A 36 -6.25 7.18 -14.38
N SER A 37 -6.08 7.42 -15.68
CA SER A 37 -6.43 6.50 -16.76
C SER A 37 -5.93 5.07 -16.49
N ASP A 38 -6.86 4.13 -16.32
CA ASP A 38 -6.66 2.74 -15.88
C ASP A 38 -5.87 1.83 -16.85
N LEU A 39 -5.34 2.38 -17.95
CA LEU A 39 -4.52 1.62 -18.89
C LEU A 39 -3.11 2.18 -18.91
N PRO A 40 -2.09 1.32 -18.76
CA PRO A 40 -0.74 1.79 -18.76
C PRO A 40 -0.39 2.21 -20.20
N SER A 41 0.17 3.42 -20.34
CA SER A 41 0.18 4.17 -21.61
C SER A 41 1.02 3.51 -22.70
N GLY A 42 1.87 2.53 -22.37
CA GLY A 42 2.79 1.85 -23.29
C GLY A 42 3.96 2.73 -23.75
N ASN A 43 4.11 3.91 -23.14
CA ASN A 43 5.18 4.85 -23.45
C ASN A 43 6.47 4.54 -22.68
N SER A 44 6.40 3.66 -21.68
CA SER A 44 7.52 3.20 -20.87
C SER A 44 7.70 1.69 -20.98
N LYS A 45 8.93 1.22 -20.79
CA LYS A 45 9.25 -0.21 -20.59
C LYS A 45 9.14 -0.65 -19.13
N THR A 46 8.73 0.27 -18.26
CA THR A 46 8.57 0.05 -16.83
C THR A 46 7.12 0.29 -16.42
N LEU A 47 6.56 -0.64 -15.65
CA LEU A 47 5.26 -0.53 -15.00
C LEU A 47 5.42 -0.46 -13.49
N VAL A 48 4.60 0.35 -12.83
CA VAL A 48 4.37 0.30 -11.38
C VAL A 48 2.97 -0.25 -11.14
N ALA A 49 2.86 -1.56 -10.87
CA ALA A 49 1.60 -2.21 -10.52
C ALA A 49 1.48 -2.27 -8.99
N TYR A 50 0.39 -1.77 -8.41
CA TYR A 50 0.26 -1.73 -6.95
C TYR A 50 -1.18 -1.93 -6.45
N PHE A 51 -1.32 -2.50 -5.26
CA PHE A 51 -2.56 -2.44 -4.49
C PHE A 51 -2.38 -1.47 -3.30
N SER A 52 -3.43 -0.73 -2.94
CA SER A 52 -3.41 0.20 -1.80
C SER A 52 -4.82 0.36 -1.23
N ALA A 53 -4.96 0.07 0.08
CA ALA A 53 -6.22 0.24 0.80
C ALA A 53 -6.40 1.68 1.32
N THR A 54 -5.35 2.25 1.92
CA THR A 54 -5.39 3.54 2.64
C THR A 54 -4.53 4.64 1.99
N GLY A 55 -4.02 4.42 0.77
CA GLY A 55 -3.22 5.40 0.03
C GLY A 55 -1.71 5.38 0.32
N THR A 56 -1.22 4.67 1.35
CA THR A 56 0.21 4.67 1.69
C THR A 56 1.07 4.05 0.59
N THR A 57 0.68 2.87 0.09
CA THR A 57 1.39 2.20 -1.01
C THR A 57 1.28 2.99 -2.31
N GLN A 58 0.12 3.63 -2.54
CA GLN A 58 -0.11 4.52 -3.68
C GLN A 58 0.89 5.68 -3.70
N ALA A 59 1.11 6.35 -2.58
CA ALA A 59 2.04 7.48 -2.52
C ALA A 59 3.48 7.09 -2.90
N ILE A 60 3.91 5.87 -2.54
CA ILE A 60 5.20 5.33 -2.99
C ILE A 60 5.17 5.02 -4.49
N ALA A 61 4.10 4.38 -4.98
CA ALA A 61 3.93 4.04 -6.40
C ALA A 61 3.96 5.28 -7.30
N GLU A 62 3.23 6.32 -6.93
CA GLU A 62 3.21 7.62 -7.60
C GLU A 62 4.60 8.25 -7.61
N ARG A 63 5.30 8.20 -6.48
CA ARG A 63 6.66 8.74 -6.40
C ARG A 63 7.66 7.98 -7.28
N ILE A 64 7.56 6.65 -7.36
CA ILE A 64 8.38 5.86 -8.29
C ILE A 64 8.07 6.30 -9.73
N THR A 65 6.80 6.46 -10.05
CA THR A 65 6.31 6.89 -11.38
C THR A 65 6.87 8.27 -11.75
N GLU A 66 6.77 9.25 -10.85
CA GLU A 66 7.34 10.60 -11.03
C GLU A 66 8.84 10.59 -11.34
N LEU A 67 9.60 9.75 -10.64
CA LEU A 67 11.06 9.70 -10.73
C LEU A 67 11.56 8.88 -11.93
N THR A 68 10.74 7.98 -12.45
CA THR A 68 11.16 7.02 -13.50
C THR A 68 10.47 7.25 -14.84
N GLY A 69 9.34 7.98 -14.87
CA GLY A 69 8.47 8.04 -16.05
C GLY A 69 7.84 6.68 -16.40
N ALA A 70 7.75 5.76 -15.43
CA ALA A 70 7.05 4.50 -15.59
C ALA A 70 5.56 4.73 -15.88
N ASP A 71 4.91 3.73 -16.48
CA ASP A 71 3.46 3.67 -16.42
C ASP A 71 3.03 3.22 -15.02
N ILE A 72 1.85 3.63 -14.56
CA ILE A 72 1.30 3.26 -13.26
C ILE A 72 -0.02 2.52 -13.44
N TYR A 73 -0.25 1.50 -12.61
CA TYR A 73 -1.46 0.70 -12.65
C TYR A 73 -1.91 0.27 -11.25
N ARG A 74 -3.14 0.62 -10.88
CA ARG A 74 -3.74 0.24 -9.60
C ARG A 74 -4.49 -1.08 -9.75
N ILE A 75 -4.14 -2.07 -8.93
CA ILE A 75 -4.83 -3.34 -8.81
C ILE A 75 -6.06 -3.12 -7.92
N ASN A 76 -7.24 -3.48 -8.42
CA ASN A 76 -8.50 -3.42 -7.68
C ASN A 76 -8.99 -4.84 -7.36
N ALA A 77 -9.35 -5.10 -6.10
CA ALA A 77 -9.98 -6.36 -5.74
C ALA A 77 -11.39 -6.45 -6.34
N ALA A 78 -11.77 -7.63 -6.84
CA ALA A 78 -13.10 -7.90 -7.38
C ALA A 78 -14.19 -7.77 -6.31
N ASP A 79 -13.87 -8.19 -5.09
CA ASP A 79 -14.64 -7.88 -3.89
C ASP A 79 -13.85 -6.86 -3.07
N PRO A 80 -14.23 -5.56 -3.09
CA PRO A 80 -13.48 -4.50 -2.41
C PRO A 80 -13.28 -4.79 -0.92
N TYR A 81 -12.09 -4.47 -0.42
CA TYR A 81 -11.86 -4.45 1.03
C TYR A 81 -12.51 -3.22 1.65
N ALA A 82 -12.81 -3.30 2.94
CA ALA A 82 -13.26 -2.17 3.73
C ALA A 82 -12.27 -0.99 3.63
N THR A 83 -12.81 0.23 3.60
CA THR A 83 -12.00 1.47 3.59
C THR A 83 -10.99 1.49 4.73
N ASN A 84 -11.41 1.02 5.90
CA ASN A 84 -10.53 0.74 7.01
C ASN A 84 -10.16 -0.76 7.02
N PRO A 85 -8.92 -1.15 6.71
CA PRO A 85 -8.53 -2.56 6.63
C PRO A 85 -8.65 -3.30 7.96
N TYR A 86 -8.71 -2.60 9.10
CA TYR A 86 -8.97 -3.24 10.40
C TYR A 86 -10.35 -3.90 10.45
N ASP A 87 -11.34 -3.37 9.73
CA ASP A 87 -12.70 -3.91 9.70
C ASP A 87 -12.78 -5.22 8.90
N ASP A 88 -11.78 -5.49 8.05
CA ASP A 88 -11.64 -6.71 7.23
C ASP A 88 -10.52 -7.63 7.72
N THR A 89 -9.97 -7.40 8.92
CA THR A 89 -8.76 -8.09 9.39
C THR A 89 -8.89 -9.62 9.39
N GLU A 90 -10.06 -10.18 9.74
CA GLU A 90 -10.31 -11.62 9.72
C GLU A 90 -10.30 -12.20 8.29
N ARG A 91 -10.90 -11.47 7.34
CA ARG A 91 -10.88 -11.84 5.92
C ARG A 91 -9.46 -11.81 5.39
N ILE A 92 -8.73 -10.72 5.64
CA ILE A 92 -7.35 -10.55 5.17
C ILE A 92 -6.44 -11.63 5.78
N GLN A 93 -6.62 -11.94 7.07
CA GLN A 93 -5.89 -13.03 7.73
C GLN A 93 -6.18 -14.37 7.06
N ASN A 94 -7.46 -14.68 6.84
CA ASN A 94 -7.88 -15.92 6.21
C ASN A 94 -7.31 -16.05 4.80
N GLU A 95 -7.28 -14.96 4.02
CA GLU A 95 -6.66 -14.93 2.70
C GLU A 95 -5.16 -15.22 2.76
N ALA A 96 -4.42 -14.55 3.66
CA ALA A 96 -2.98 -14.75 3.82
C ALA A 96 -2.64 -16.16 4.33
N TYR A 97 -3.26 -16.60 5.43
CA TYR A 97 -2.92 -17.84 6.13
C TYR A 97 -3.39 -19.12 5.43
N ASN A 98 -4.33 -19.00 4.48
CA ASN A 98 -4.78 -20.13 3.67
C ASN A 98 -4.37 -20.00 2.20
N ASP A 99 -3.44 -19.09 1.89
CA ASP A 99 -2.91 -18.85 0.54
C ASP A 99 -4.01 -18.68 -0.52
N LEU A 100 -5.05 -17.90 -0.20
CA LEU A 100 -6.16 -17.67 -1.11
C LEU A 100 -5.78 -16.73 -2.25
N ARG A 101 -6.57 -16.75 -3.32
CA ARG A 101 -6.42 -15.87 -4.49
C ARG A 101 -7.69 -15.06 -4.70
N PRO A 102 -7.91 -13.97 -3.94
CA PRO A 102 -9.07 -13.11 -4.14
C PRO A 102 -9.03 -12.53 -5.55
N GLY A 103 -10.19 -12.41 -6.20
CA GLY A 103 -10.29 -11.97 -7.59
C GLY A 103 -9.82 -10.54 -7.80
N VAL A 104 -9.36 -10.22 -9.01
CA VAL A 104 -8.97 -8.88 -9.45
C VAL A 104 -10.06 -8.33 -10.39
N ALA A 105 -10.54 -7.12 -10.14
CA ALA A 105 -11.65 -6.51 -10.88
C ALA A 105 -11.24 -6.03 -12.29
N ASN A 106 -9.97 -5.66 -12.46
CA ASN A 106 -9.55 -4.81 -13.58
C ASN A 106 -8.36 -5.35 -14.39
N LEU A 107 -8.09 -6.66 -14.36
CA LEU A 107 -6.95 -7.30 -15.05
C LEU A 107 -6.73 -6.76 -16.47
N PRO A 108 -5.56 -6.15 -16.77
CA PRO A 108 -5.24 -5.74 -18.12
C PRO A 108 -5.10 -6.93 -19.07
N ASP A 109 -5.27 -6.67 -20.36
CA ASP A 109 -4.98 -7.66 -21.41
C ASP A 109 -3.52 -8.15 -21.29
N LYS A 110 -3.30 -9.43 -21.60
CA LYS A 110 -1.97 -10.06 -21.47
C LYS A 110 -0.93 -9.37 -22.35
N GLU A 111 -1.35 -8.92 -23.53
CA GLU A 111 -0.54 -8.18 -24.49
C GLU A 111 -0.09 -6.82 -23.92
N ALA A 112 -0.93 -6.17 -23.12
CA ALA A 112 -0.60 -4.91 -22.45
C ALA A 112 0.46 -5.13 -21.37
N ILE A 113 0.42 -6.23 -20.61
CA ILE A 113 1.47 -6.53 -19.63
C ILE A 113 2.75 -7.02 -20.31
N ALA A 114 2.64 -7.73 -21.44
CA ALA A 114 3.79 -8.29 -22.14
C ALA A 114 4.79 -7.21 -22.63
N GLN A 115 4.34 -5.97 -22.85
CA GLN A 115 5.18 -4.89 -23.37
C GLN A 115 6.24 -4.36 -22.38
N TYR A 116 6.07 -4.65 -21.08
CA TYR A 116 6.96 -4.19 -20.01
C TYR A 116 8.12 -5.13 -19.77
N ASP A 117 9.32 -4.57 -19.62
CA ASP A 117 10.54 -5.30 -19.30
C ASP A 117 10.77 -5.31 -17.77
N THR A 118 10.31 -4.27 -17.08
CA THR A 118 10.42 -4.11 -15.61
C THR A 118 9.06 -3.81 -15.00
N ILE A 119 8.73 -4.46 -13.89
CA ILE A 119 7.51 -4.23 -13.13
C ILE A 119 7.88 -4.02 -11.66
N PHE A 120 7.65 -2.81 -11.16
CA PHE A 120 7.58 -2.56 -9.73
C PHE A 120 6.25 -3.10 -9.20
N VAL A 121 6.29 -3.84 -8.10
CA VAL A 121 5.11 -4.49 -7.52
C VAL A 121 4.87 -3.97 -6.11
N GLY A 122 3.85 -3.14 -5.94
CA GLY A 122 3.50 -2.50 -4.68
C GLY A 122 2.42 -3.22 -3.89
N SER A 123 2.65 -3.47 -2.61
CA SER A 123 1.63 -4.06 -1.73
C SER A 123 1.77 -3.58 -0.28
N PRO A 124 0.68 -3.45 0.49
CA PRO A 124 0.80 -3.46 1.94
C PRO A 124 1.22 -4.86 2.43
N CYS A 125 2.00 -4.91 3.51
CA CYS A 125 2.21 -6.14 4.26
C CYS A 125 1.00 -6.38 5.17
N TRP A 126 0.24 -7.42 4.86
CA TRP A 126 -1.01 -7.79 5.50
C TRP A 126 -0.90 -9.22 6.00
N TRP A 127 -0.95 -9.38 7.32
CA TRP A 127 -0.77 -10.68 7.97
C TRP A 127 0.47 -11.43 7.47
N HIS A 128 1.59 -10.69 7.40
CA HIS A 128 2.94 -11.17 7.06
C HIS A 128 3.11 -11.61 5.60
N GLN A 129 2.16 -11.21 4.74
CA GLN A 129 2.12 -11.53 3.33
C GLN A 129 1.80 -10.25 2.53
N PRO A 130 2.03 -10.22 1.21
CA PRO A 130 1.41 -9.22 0.36
C PRO A 130 -0.12 -9.31 0.48
N ALA A 131 -0.84 -8.21 0.24
CA ALA A 131 -2.27 -8.31 -0.06
C ALA A 131 -2.49 -9.36 -1.16
N MET A 132 -3.25 -10.42 -0.88
CA MET A 132 -3.29 -11.62 -1.72
C MET A 132 -3.86 -11.37 -3.13
N VAL A 133 -4.60 -10.28 -3.31
CA VAL A 133 -5.04 -9.80 -4.64
C VAL A 133 -3.86 -9.46 -5.56
N VAL A 134 -2.72 -9.05 -5.00
CA VAL A 134 -1.47 -8.84 -5.76
C VAL A 134 -0.92 -10.16 -6.26
N CYS A 135 -0.98 -11.23 -5.45
CA CYS A 135 -0.57 -12.57 -5.90
C CYS A 135 -1.46 -13.04 -7.07
N THR A 136 -2.78 -12.87 -6.97
CA THR A 136 -3.72 -13.17 -8.06
C THR A 136 -3.38 -12.39 -9.33
N PHE A 137 -3.04 -11.10 -9.21
CA PHE A 137 -2.63 -10.28 -10.34
C PHE A 137 -1.37 -10.85 -11.01
N LEU A 138 -0.33 -11.16 -10.25
CA LEU A 138 0.94 -11.64 -10.80
C LEU A 138 0.80 -13.00 -11.48
N GLU A 139 0.09 -13.94 -10.86
CA GLU A 139 -0.10 -15.30 -11.39
C GLU A 139 -0.96 -15.34 -12.68
N ASN A 140 -1.64 -14.24 -13.01
CA ASN A 140 -2.41 -14.13 -14.26
C ASN A 140 -1.53 -13.92 -15.51
N TYR A 141 -0.25 -13.58 -15.34
CA TYR A 141 0.65 -13.21 -16.42
C TYR A 141 1.88 -14.11 -16.50
N ASP A 142 2.41 -14.27 -17.72
CA ASP A 142 3.75 -14.81 -17.92
C ASP A 142 4.78 -13.69 -17.66
N LEU A 143 5.48 -13.82 -16.54
CA LEU A 143 6.48 -12.86 -16.07
C LEU A 143 7.91 -13.37 -16.30
N GLY A 144 8.08 -14.44 -17.07
CA GLY A 144 9.38 -15.00 -17.40
C GLY A 144 10.33 -13.97 -18.01
N ASN A 145 11.56 -13.91 -17.50
CA ASN A 145 12.61 -12.95 -17.89
C ASN A 145 12.29 -11.46 -17.68
N LYS A 146 11.12 -11.12 -17.09
CA LYS A 146 10.83 -9.74 -16.69
C LYS A 146 11.54 -9.43 -15.38
N VAL A 147 11.93 -8.18 -15.19
CA VAL A 147 12.49 -7.71 -13.92
C VAL A 147 11.35 -7.38 -12.96
N ILE A 148 11.28 -8.06 -11.82
CA ILE A 148 10.29 -7.81 -10.76
C ILE A 148 10.97 -7.14 -9.57
N ILE A 149 10.47 -5.97 -9.18
CA ILE A 149 10.99 -5.16 -8.07
C ILE A 149 9.88 -4.93 -7.06
N PRO A 150 9.73 -5.77 -6.02
CA PRO A 150 8.69 -5.59 -5.04
C PRO A 150 8.97 -4.38 -4.15
N PHE A 151 7.91 -3.69 -3.73
CA PHE A 151 7.98 -2.73 -2.64
C PHE A 151 6.80 -2.86 -1.69
N PHE A 152 7.07 -2.70 -0.39
CA PHE A 152 6.08 -2.91 0.65
C PHE A 152 5.91 -1.70 1.55
N THR A 153 4.67 -1.47 1.98
CA THR A 153 4.37 -0.61 3.12
C THR A 153 3.94 -1.47 4.30
N TYR A 154 4.55 -1.26 5.46
CA TYR A 154 4.34 -2.10 6.64
C TYR A 154 4.31 -1.26 7.91
N GLY A 155 3.50 -1.69 8.88
CA GLY A 155 3.41 -1.05 10.19
C GLY A 155 4.42 -1.58 11.21
N ALA A 156 4.99 -2.77 10.97
CA ALA A 156 5.95 -3.43 11.83
C ALA A 156 7.31 -3.52 11.13
N THR A 157 8.41 -3.49 11.88
CA THR A 157 9.76 -3.67 11.32
C THR A 157 10.11 -5.14 11.04
N THR A 158 9.10 -6.01 11.05
CA THR A 158 9.21 -7.46 10.87
C THR A 158 8.34 -7.91 9.69
N TYR A 159 8.56 -9.13 9.17
CA TYR A 159 7.74 -9.81 8.15
C TYR A 159 7.97 -9.42 6.69
N LEU A 160 9.02 -8.67 6.42
CA LEU A 160 9.33 -8.19 5.09
C LEU A 160 9.90 -9.32 4.24
N ASN A 161 10.69 -10.22 4.82
CA ASN A 161 11.28 -11.37 4.16
C ASN A 161 10.17 -12.29 3.65
N GLU A 162 9.26 -12.72 4.51
CA GLU A 162 8.13 -13.60 4.15
C GLU A 162 7.26 -12.99 3.05
N SER A 163 7.04 -11.66 3.11
CA SER A 163 6.31 -10.93 2.09
C SER A 163 7.05 -10.90 0.74
N MET A 164 8.36 -10.66 0.75
CA MET A 164 9.22 -10.70 -0.43
C MET A 164 9.30 -12.11 -1.01
N GLN A 165 9.52 -13.12 -0.17
CA GLN A 165 9.58 -14.53 -0.53
C GLN A 165 8.29 -14.98 -1.22
N LYS A 166 7.12 -14.52 -0.74
CA LYS A 166 5.85 -14.81 -1.41
C LYS A 166 5.83 -14.28 -2.85
N ILE A 167 6.27 -13.04 -3.08
CA ILE A 167 6.33 -12.48 -4.44
C ILE A 167 7.28 -13.30 -5.32
N TYR A 168 8.42 -13.74 -4.79
CA TYR A 168 9.39 -14.54 -5.54
C TYR A 168 8.80 -15.91 -5.90
N LYS A 169 8.11 -16.54 -4.94
CA LYS A 169 7.45 -17.84 -5.13
C LYS A 169 6.35 -17.80 -6.18
N VAL A 170 5.57 -16.72 -6.28
CA VAL A 170 4.51 -16.57 -7.30
C VAL A 170 5.02 -16.03 -8.64
N THR A 171 6.29 -15.64 -8.72
CA THR A 171 6.95 -15.18 -9.95
C THR A 171 8.30 -15.89 -10.19
N PRO A 172 8.35 -17.23 -10.17
CA PRO A 172 9.61 -17.98 -10.05
C PRO A 172 10.53 -17.85 -11.28
N GLU A 173 9.97 -17.55 -12.46
CA GLU A 173 10.72 -17.40 -13.71
C GLU A 173 11.14 -15.95 -13.99
N ALA A 174 10.78 -15.03 -13.11
CA ALA A 174 11.18 -13.63 -13.22
C ALA A 174 12.63 -13.42 -12.74
N ILE A 175 13.23 -12.32 -13.17
CA ILE A 175 14.48 -11.81 -12.61
C ILE A 175 14.10 -10.88 -11.47
N HIS A 176 14.42 -11.23 -10.23
CA HIS A 176 14.09 -10.37 -9.09
C HIS A 176 15.18 -9.34 -8.79
N ILE A 177 14.74 -8.21 -8.24
CA ILE A 177 15.61 -7.23 -7.59
C ILE A 177 15.08 -6.98 -6.17
N PRO A 178 15.89 -7.25 -5.13
CA PRO A 178 17.24 -7.81 -5.18
C PRO A 178 17.32 -9.21 -5.81
N ALA A 179 18.49 -9.65 -6.28
CA ALA A 179 18.60 -10.98 -6.91
C ALA A 179 18.47 -12.13 -5.90
N THR A 180 18.72 -11.85 -4.63
CA THR A 180 18.62 -12.80 -3.51
C THR A 180 18.00 -12.11 -2.31
N LEU A 181 17.22 -12.86 -1.56
CA LEU A 181 16.69 -12.45 -0.26
C LEU A 181 17.52 -13.07 0.87
N PRO A 182 17.44 -12.53 2.11
CA PRO A 182 17.90 -13.24 3.28
C PRO A 182 17.28 -14.65 3.38
N GLU A 183 17.97 -15.54 4.07
CA GLU A 183 17.44 -16.87 4.37
C GLU A 183 16.16 -16.73 5.21
N ASP A 184 15.07 -17.30 4.72
CA ASP A 184 13.83 -17.49 5.49
C ASP A 184 14.07 -18.61 6.51
N LEU A 185 14.14 -18.24 7.78
CA LEU A 185 14.53 -19.15 8.86
C LEU A 185 13.46 -20.20 9.18
N ASP A 186 12.20 -19.91 8.85
CA ASP A 186 11.07 -20.81 9.09
C ASP A 186 10.02 -20.64 7.98
N PRO A 187 10.27 -21.19 6.78
CA PRO A 187 9.45 -20.91 5.59
C PRO A 187 7.99 -21.35 5.67
N GLU A 188 7.65 -22.22 6.62
CA GLU A 188 6.30 -22.68 6.87
C GLU A 188 5.57 -21.81 7.92
N ASN A 189 6.30 -20.94 8.62
CA ASN A 189 5.78 -20.07 9.67
C ASN A 189 5.53 -18.66 9.17
N ILE A 190 4.33 -18.47 8.63
CA ILE A 190 3.82 -17.16 8.24
C ILE A 190 3.07 -16.44 9.37
N ARG A 191 3.17 -16.92 10.62
CA ARG A 191 2.29 -16.48 11.73
C ARG A 191 3.03 -15.76 12.84
N GLU A 192 4.34 -15.96 12.97
CA GLU A 192 5.17 -15.38 14.01
C GLU A 192 6.42 -14.74 13.40
N PRO A 193 6.88 -13.59 13.93
CA PRO A 193 7.97 -12.85 13.32
C PRO A 193 9.27 -13.59 13.48
N GLN A 194 10.02 -13.70 12.39
CA GLN A 194 11.41 -14.12 12.42
C GLN A 194 12.34 -12.89 12.43
N ASN A 195 13.57 -13.07 12.88
CA ASN A 195 14.60 -12.03 12.86
C ASN A 195 15.51 -12.21 11.64
N ASP A 196 14.91 -12.19 10.46
CA ASP A 196 15.55 -12.51 9.17
C ASP A 196 15.36 -11.41 8.11
N ASP A 197 14.70 -10.30 8.45
CA ASP A 197 14.53 -9.13 7.58
C ASP A 197 15.83 -8.32 7.35
N ALA A 198 16.89 -8.64 8.09
CA ALA A 198 18.14 -7.90 8.08
C ALA A 198 18.76 -7.88 6.67
N GLY A 199 18.94 -6.68 6.12
CA GLY A 199 19.55 -6.48 4.80
C GLY A 199 18.54 -6.30 3.66
N ILE A 200 17.24 -6.40 3.91
CA ILE A 200 16.23 -6.02 2.92
C ILE A 200 16.16 -4.48 2.84
N ASP A 201 16.37 -3.94 1.65
CA ASP A 201 16.32 -2.50 1.38
C ASP A 201 14.98 -2.12 0.74
N MET A 202 14.23 -1.25 1.43
CA MET A 202 12.86 -0.89 1.08
C MET A 202 12.62 0.60 1.35
N PRO A 203 11.80 1.32 0.55
CA PRO A 203 11.49 2.71 0.84
C PRO A 203 10.51 2.77 2.04
N ASN A 204 10.84 3.56 3.07
CA ASN A 204 9.94 3.77 4.22
C ASN A 204 8.76 4.71 3.90
N GLY A 205 8.84 5.41 2.77
CA GLY A 205 7.83 6.36 2.32
C GLY A 205 8.30 7.13 1.08
N PRO A 206 7.45 8.03 0.54
CA PRO A 206 7.76 8.76 -0.69
C PRO A 206 9.06 9.56 -0.64
N GLY A 207 9.43 10.11 0.52
CA GLY A 207 10.67 10.89 0.68
C GLY A 207 11.95 10.09 0.44
N ASP A 208 11.91 8.77 0.63
CA ASP A 208 13.08 7.88 0.55
C ASP A 208 13.22 7.19 -0.81
N VAL A 209 12.19 7.28 -1.68
CA VAL A 209 12.11 6.53 -2.94
C VAL A 209 13.29 6.85 -3.86
N GLU A 210 13.70 8.11 -3.98
CA GLU A 210 14.82 8.48 -4.86
C GLU A 210 16.13 7.82 -4.43
N ALA A 211 16.42 7.84 -3.13
CA ALA A 211 17.61 7.21 -2.58
C ALA A 211 17.55 5.68 -2.74
N TRP A 212 16.38 5.07 -2.53
CA TRP A 212 16.16 3.64 -2.76
C TRP A 212 16.38 3.26 -4.24
N LEU A 213 15.80 4.02 -5.17
CA LEU A 213 15.98 3.81 -6.62
C LEU A 213 17.46 3.91 -7.04
N LEU A 214 18.23 4.79 -6.42
CA LEU A 214 19.68 4.89 -6.67
C LEU A 214 20.44 3.67 -6.16
N ARG A 215 20.07 3.11 -5.01
CA ARG A 215 20.71 1.90 -4.45
C ARG A 215 20.41 0.66 -5.29
N ILE A 216 19.16 0.45 -5.69
CA ILE A 216 18.80 -0.71 -6.53
C ILE A 216 19.43 -0.67 -7.92
N LYS A 217 19.76 0.52 -8.45
CA LYS A 217 20.48 0.65 -9.74
C LYS A 217 21.95 0.30 -9.64
N GLN A 218 22.55 0.42 -8.45
CA GLN A 218 23.96 0.10 -8.21
C GLN A 218 24.17 -1.39 -7.92
N SER A 219 23.10 -2.13 -7.59
CA SER A 219 23.11 -3.56 -7.33
C SER A 219 22.77 -4.43 -8.54
N GLN A 220 22.47 -3.82 -9.70
CA GLN A 220 22.32 -4.46 -11.01
C GLN A 220 23.67 -4.52 -11.75
#